data_AF-A0A6I2FI05-F1
#
_entry.id   AF-A0A6I2FI05-F1
#
_cell.length_a   1.000
_cell.length_b   1.000
_cell.length_c   1.000
_cell.angle_alpha   90.00
_cell.angle_beta   90.00
_cell.angle_gamma   90.00
#
_symmetry.space_group_name_H-M   'P 1'
#
loop_
_entity.id
_entity.type
_entity.pdbx_description
1 polymer ?
#
loop_
_entity_poly.entity_id
_entity_poly.type
_entity_poly.pdbx_seq_one_letter_code
_entity_poly.pdbx_strand_id
1 'polypeptide(L)'
;MTTEPTLTGRDIAEAEGAATALLEATLIAQGFTTTGNEYAVLRALTARGPIAVPTDFHRYLAGQRQLGVDAAGAAALLGGMADKGFITGSEVDGPGPLAMTAAGSAELKLLMETTTPLTRPIFDGSTPEELAIAHRVLASVIERAGKLRTDLVKTP
;
A
#
# COMPACT_ATOMS: atom_id res chain seq x y z
N MET A 1 32.93 20.66 -10.77
CA MET A 1 31.49 20.62 -11.09
C MET A 1 30.99 19.25 -10.68
N THR A 2 30.25 19.16 -9.58
CA THR A 2 29.60 17.91 -9.16
C THR A 2 28.24 17.87 -9.83
N THR A 3 28.06 16.95 -10.78
CA THR A 3 26.73 16.69 -11.34
C THR A 3 25.86 16.12 -10.24
N GLU A 4 24.75 16.77 -9.92
CA GLU A 4 23.81 16.25 -8.93
C GLU A 4 23.25 14.90 -9.42
N PRO A 5 23.24 13.86 -8.57
CA PRO A 5 22.64 12.58 -8.92
C PRO A 5 21.18 12.76 -9.32
N THR A 6 20.80 12.24 -10.47
CA THR A 6 19.39 12.24 -10.92
C THR A 6 18.67 11.03 -10.34
N LEU A 7 17.42 11.21 -9.89
CA LEU A 7 16.57 10.12 -9.41
C LEU A 7 16.45 9.00 -10.45
N THR A 8 16.69 7.77 -10.01
CA THR A 8 16.58 6.55 -10.82
C THR A 8 15.57 5.57 -10.22
N GLY A 9 15.21 4.54 -10.99
CA GLY A 9 14.38 3.44 -10.48
C GLY A 9 15.02 2.67 -9.32
N ARG A 10 16.36 2.69 -9.21
CA ARG A 10 17.10 2.08 -8.10
C ARG A 10 16.82 2.83 -6.80
N ASP A 11 16.88 4.16 -6.82
CA ASP A 11 16.64 4.99 -5.64
C ASP A 11 15.20 4.79 -5.11
N ILE A 12 14.23 4.67 -6.03
CA ILE A 12 12.83 4.39 -5.69
C ILE A 12 12.69 3.02 -5.02
N ALA A 13 13.34 1.99 -5.57
CA ALA A 13 13.29 0.63 -5.02
C ALA A 13 13.98 0.52 -3.65
N GLU A 14 15.15 1.16 -3.48
CA GLU A 14 15.85 1.19 -2.19
C GLU A 14 15.05 1.97 -1.14
N ALA A 15 14.43 3.10 -1.51
CA ALA A 15 13.57 3.88 -0.62
C ALA A 15 12.30 3.11 -0.20
N GLU A 16 11.65 2.40 -1.14
CA GLU A 16 10.51 1.54 -0.83
C GLU A 16 10.91 0.44 0.15
N GLY A 17 11.98 -0.29 -0.14
CA GLY A 17 12.47 -1.36 0.74
C GLY A 17 12.83 -0.87 2.14
N ALA A 18 13.49 0.28 2.26
CA ALA A 18 13.84 0.87 3.55
C ALA A 18 12.59 1.29 4.35
N ALA A 19 11.62 1.94 3.70
CA ALA A 19 10.38 2.36 4.35
C ALA A 19 9.52 1.16 4.79
N THR A 20 9.43 0.12 3.94
CA THR A 20 8.72 -1.13 4.25
C THR A 20 9.37 -1.85 5.42
N ALA A 21 10.70 -2.01 5.41
CA ALA A 21 11.43 -2.66 6.50
C ALA A 21 11.26 -1.93 7.84
N LEU A 22 11.27 -0.59 7.84
CA LEU A 22 11.02 0.19 9.04
C LEU A 22 9.59 -0.01 9.58
N LEU A 23 8.59 0.02 8.69
CA LEU A 23 7.19 -0.22 9.08
C LEU A 23 7.04 -1.61 9.71
N GLU A 24 7.57 -2.65 9.07
CA GLU A 24 7.48 -4.04 9.57
C GLU A 24 8.19 -4.20 10.92
N ALA A 25 9.40 -3.66 11.06
CA ALA A 25 10.11 -3.65 12.33
C ALA A 25 9.32 -2.92 13.41
N THR A 26 8.64 -1.82 13.06
CA THR A 26 7.79 -1.06 13.99
C THR A 26 6.59 -1.89 14.44
N LEU A 27 5.88 -2.55 13.50
CA LEU A 27 4.73 -3.40 13.82
C LEU A 27 5.13 -4.52 14.78
N ILE A 28 6.25 -5.19 14.50
CA ILE A 28 6.81 -6.26 15.35
C ILE A 28 7.18 -5.73 16.73
N ALA A 29 7.91 -4.61 16.80
CA ALA A 29 8.37 -4.02 18.05
C ALA A 29 7.21 -3.58 18.97
N GLN A 30 6.07 -3.19 18.37
CA GLN A 30 4.87 -2.80 19.08
C GLN A 30 3.93 -3.99 19.38
N GLY A 31 4.30 -5.20 18.97
CA GLY A 31 3.53 -6.42 19.26
C GLY A 31 2.25 -6.57 18.45
N PHE A 32 2.12 -5.90 17.30
CA PHE A 32 0.95 -6.06 16.44
C PHE A 32 0.95 -7.44 15.76
N THR A 33 -0.23 -8.05 15.70
CA THR A 33 -0.49 -9.26 14.89
C THR A 33 -0.92 -8.92 13.46
N THR A 34 -1.22 -7.65 13.18
CA THR A 34 -1.54 -7.15 11.85
C THR A 34 -0.25 -6.99 11.06
N THR A 35 -0.20 -7.63 9.89
CA THR A 35 0.97 -7.62 9.02
C THR A 35 1.07 -6.32 8.20
N GLY A 36 2.25 -6.04 7.62
CA GLY A 36 2.44 -4.91 6.71
C GLY A 36 1.47 -4.95 5.52
N ASN A 37 1.20 -6.13 4.97
CA ASN A 37 0.24 -6.32 3.88
C ASN A 37 -1.21 -6.01 4.31
N GLU A 38 -1.63 -6.48 5.47
CA GLU A 38 -2.96 -6.17 6.00
C GLU A 38 -3.12 -4.68 6.29
N TYR A 39 -2.10 -4.04 6.86
CA TYR A 39 -2.07 -2.59 7.04
C TYR A 39 -2.18 -1.84 5.70
N ALA A 40 -1.46 -2.28 4.67
CA ALA A 40 -1.55 -1.73 3.32
C ALA A 40 -2.96 -1.88 2.72
N VAL A 41 -3.61 -3.02 2.92
CA VAL A 41 -5.00 -3.26 2.49
C VAL A 41 -5.97 -2.32 3.21
N LEU A 42 -5.87 -2.18 4.54
CA LEU A 42 -6.72 -1.26 5.30
C LEU A 42 -6.59 0.17 4.78
N ARG A 43 -5.36 0.67 4.57
CA ARG A 43 -5.15 2.01 4.00
C ARG A 43 -5.71 2.14 2.59
N ALA A 44 -5.55 1.11 1.76
CA ALA A 44 -6.09 1.12 0.40
C ALA A 44 -7.62 1.20 0.41
N LEU A 45 -8.28 0.50 1.34
CA LEU A 45 -9.73 0.58 1.50
C LEU A 45 -10.20 1.93 2.06
N THR A 46 -9.45 2.57 2.95
CA THR A 46 -9.75 3.95 3.36
C THR A 46 -9.69 4.92 2.19
N ALA A 47 -8.74 4.74 1.27
CA ALA A 47 -8.55 5.65 0.14
C ALA A 47 -9.49 5.37 -1.04
N ARG A 48 -9.96 4.12 -1.21
CA ARG A 48 -10.66 3.67 -2.43
C ARG A 48 -12.06 3.11 -2.18
N GLY A 49 -12.35 2.69 -0.95
CA GLY A 49 -13.54 1.92 -0.61
C GLY A 49 -14.77 2.77 -0.27
N PRO A 50 -15.95 2.14 -0.16
CA PRO A 50 -16.24 0.72 -0.43
C PRO A 50 -16.02 0.33 -1.91
N ILE A 51 -15.53 -0.88 -2.16
CA ILE A 51 -15.30 -1.37 -3.53
C ILE A 51 -16.52 -2.15 -4.01
N ALA A 52 -17.19 -1.65 -5.05
CA ALA A 52 -18.40 -2.27 -5.58
C ALA A 52 -18.15 -3.68 -6.18
N VAL A 53 -17.01 -3.88 -6.84
CA VAL A 53 -16.66 -5.14 -7.51
C VAL A 53 -15.42 -5.74 -6.82
N PRO A 54 -15.58 -6.73 -5.91
CA PRO A 54 -14.47 -7.31 -5.17
C PRO A 54 -13.33 -7.80 -6.08
N THR A 55 -13.66 -8.43 -7.21
CA THR A 55 -12.68 -8.95 -8.19
C THR A 55 -11.67 -7.89 -8.65
N ASP A 56 -12.10 -6.63 -8.78
CA ASP A 56 -11.20 -5.54 -9.18
C ASP A 56 -10.18 -5.21 -8.09
N PHE A 57 -10.58 -5.33 -6.82
CA PHE A 57 -9.66 -5.14 -5.70
C PHE A 57 -8.68 -6.30 -5.55
N HIS A 58 -9.12 -7.54 -5.72
CA HIS A 58 -8.22 -8.71 -5.78
C HIS A 58 -7.17 -8.54 -6.88
N ARG A 59 -7.60 -8.16 -8.09
CA ARG A 59 -6.69 -7.88 -9.22
C ARG A 59 -5.74 -6.73 -8.92
N TYR A 60 -6.24 -5.67 -8.27
CA TYR A 60 -5.42 -4.55 -7.84
C TYR A 60 -4.31 -4.98 -6.90
N LEU A 61 -4.63 -5.79 -5.87
CA LEU A 61 -3.66 -6.28 -4.88
C LEU A 61 -2.63 -7.22 -5.50
N ALA A 62 -3.06 -8.19 -6.32
CA ALA A 62 -2.16 -9.09 -7.04
C ALA A 62 -1.23 -8.34 -8.02
N GLY A 63 -1.65 -7.16 -8.49
CA GLY A 63 -0.83 -6.28 -9.33
C GLY A 63 0.16 -5.40 -8.55
N GLN A 64 0.12 -5.39 -7.21
CA GLN A 64 1.04 -4.63 -6.37
C GLN A 64 2.27 -5.49 -6.05
N ARG A 65 3.36 -5.31 -6.82
CA ARG A 65 4.61 -6.05 -6.63
C ARG A 65 5.12 -5.98 -5.18
N GLN A 66 4.98 -4.82 -4.53
CA GLN A 66 5.43 -4.59 -3.16
C GLN A 66 4.68 -5.43 -2.11
N LEU A 67 3.48 -5.94 -2.42
CA LEU A 67 2.78 -6.85 -1.52
C LEU A 67 3.32 -8.28 -1.61
N GLY A 68 4.02 -8.62 -2.70
CA GLY A 68 4.59 -9.96 -2.90
C GLY A 68 3.55 -11.08 -3.01
N VAL A 69 2.29 -10.76 -3.33
CA VAL A 69 1.20 -11.75 -3.45
C VAL A 69 0.74 -11.90 -4.89
N ASP A 70 0.42 -13.13 -5.29
CA ASP A 70 -0.28 -13.42 -6.54
C ASP A 70 -1.81 -13.37 -6.34
N ALA A 71 -2.58 -13.83 -7.32
CA ALA A 71 -4.04 -13.83 -7.23
C ALA A 71 -4.56 -14.71 -6.07
N ALA A 72 -3.96 -15.86 -5.83
CA ALA A 72 -4.35 -16.75 -4.74
C ALA A 72 -3.96 -16.15 -3.37
N GLY A 73 -2.78 -15.54 -3.30
CA GLY A 73 -2.31 -14.84 -2.11
C GLY A 73 -3.16 -13.61 -1.76
N ALA A 74 -3.60 -12.84 -2.76
CA ALA A 74 -4.53 -11.73 -2.54
C ALA A 74 -5.87 -12.23 -1.99
N ALA A 75 -6.37 -13.36 -2.49
CA ALA A 75 -7.59 -13.97 -1.99
C ALA A 75 -7.45 -14.49 -0.55
N ALA A 76 -6.34 -15.18 -0.25
CA ALA A 76 -6.04 -15.64 1.10
C ALA A 76 -5.87 -14.47 2.09
N LEU A 77 -5.22 -13.38 1.68
CA LEU A 77 -5.05 -12.16 2.48
C LEU A 77 -6.40 -11.55 2.85
N LEU A 78 -7.29 -11.36 1.86
CA LEU A 78 -8.61 -10.79 2.10
C LEU A 78 -9.52 -11.74 2.90
N GLY A 79 -9.41 -13.06 2.68
CA GLY A 79 -10.07 -14.07 3.51
C GLY A 79 -9.64 -13.96 4.98
N GLY A 80 -8.34 -13.95 5.26
CA GLY A 80 -7.82 -13.83 6.63
C GLY A 80 -8.22 -12.51 7.32
N MET A 81 -8.29 -11.40 6.57
CA MET A 81 -8.80 -10.13 7.11
C MET A 81 -10.30 -10.16 7.40
N ALA A 82 -11.08 -10.91 6.61
CA ALA A 82 -12.51 -11.12 6.88
C ALA A 82 -12.72 -12.02 8.11
N ASP A 83 -11.90 -13.05 8.29
CA ASP A 83 -11.92 -13.92 9.48
C ASP A 83 -11.58 -13.14 10.76
N LYS A 84 -10.66 -12.15 10.66
CA LYS A 84 -10.37 -11.18 11.73
C LYS A 84 -11.50 -10.17 11.95
N GLY A 85 -12.51 -10.14 11.10
CA GLY A 85 -13.63 -9.21 11.15
C GLY A 85 -13.28 -7.78 10.70
N PHE A 86 -12.12 -7.56 10.06
CA PHE A 86 -11.69 -6.24 9.62
C PHE A 86 -12.38 -5.75 8.35
N ILE A 87 -12.81 -6.67 7.50
CA ILE A 87 -13.49 -6.38 6.25
C ILE A 87 -14.70 -7.29 6.03
N THR A 88 -15.60 -6.88 5.15
CA THR A 88 -16.72 -7.68 4.64
C THR A 88 -16.71 -7.71 3.11
N GLY A 89 -17.43 -8.66 2.51
CA GLY A 89 -17.56 -8.76 1.05
C GLY A 89 -16.25 -9.13 0.34
N SER A 90 -15.39 -9.92 0.98
CA SER A 90 -14.05 -10.27 0.49
C SER A 90 -14.02 -11.37 -0.57
N GLU A 91 -15.11 -12.12 -0.76
CA GLU A 91 -15.27 -13.15 -1.79
C GLU A 91 -14.92 -12.60 -3.18
N VAL A 92 -14.05 -13.29 -3.94
CA VAL A 92 -13.54 -12.83 -5.25
C VAL A 92 -14.67 -12.49 -6.21
N ASP A 93 -15.64 -13.40 -6.33
CA ASP A 93 -16.82 -13.27 -7.20
C ASP A 93 -18.10 -12.97 -6.37
N GLY A 94 -17.92 -12.40 -5.18
CA GLY A 94 -19.02 -12.04 -4.29
C GLY A 94 -19.84 -10.85 -4.81
N PRO A 95 -21.07 -10.66 -4.30
CA PRO A 95 -21.95 -9.58 -4.72
C PRO A 95 -21.47 -8.17 -4.30
N GLY A 96 -20.46 -8.09 -3.43
CA GLY A 96 -19.95 -6.83 -2.88
C GLY A 96 -20.97 -6.11 -1.97
N PRO A 97 -20.63 -4.87 -1.54
CA PRO A 97 -19.32 -4.25 -1.70
C PRO A 97 -18.28 -4.88 -0.76
N LEU A 98 -17.02 -4.90 -1.20
CA LEU A 98 -15.90 -5.13 -0.30
C LEU A 98 -15.67 -3.87 0.52
N ALA A 99 -15.80 -3.95 1.84
CA ALA A 99 -15.78 -2.78 2.72
C ALA A 99 -15.01 -3.04 4.01
N MET A 100 -14.46 -1.96 4.59
CA MET A 100 -13.87 -1.99 5.92
C MET A 100 -14.97 -1.94 6.98
N THR A 101 -14.85 -2.77 8.02
CA THR A 101 -15.77 -2.77 9.16
C THR A 101 -15.40 -1.70 10.19
N ALA A 102 -16.23 -1.54 11.23
CA ALA A 102 -15.86 -0.74 12.40
C ALA A 102 -14.61 -1.29 13.11
N ALA A 103 -14.46 -2.62 13.20
CA ALA A 103 -13.28 -3.26 13.79
C ALA A 103 -12.02 -2.99 12.96
N GLY A 104 -12.10 -3.13 11.63
CA GLY A 104 -10.98 -2.79 10.75
C GLY A 104 -10.60 -1.31 10.80
N SER A 105 -11.58 -0.42 10.92
CA SER A 105 -11.34 1.02 11.09
C SER A 105 -10.65 1.34 12.42
N ALA A 106 -11.06 0.68 13.51
CA ALA A 106 -10.46 0.83 14.82
C ALA A 106 -9.01 0.30 14.85
N GLU A 107 -8.78 -0.86 14.24
CA GLU A 107 -7.43 -1.43 14.07
C GLU A 107 -6.54 -0.49 13.26
N LEU A 108 -7.02 0.00 12.12
CA LEU A 108 -6.25 0.95 11.30
C LEU A 108 -5.90 2.22 12.08
N LYS A 109 -6.85 2.76 12.85
CA LYS A 109 -6.61 3.93 13.68
C LYS A 109 -5.51 3.66 14.70
N LEU A 110 -5.58 2.54 15.42
CA LEU A 110 -4.58 2.15 16.41
C LEU A 110 -3.19 1.97 15.78
N LEU A 111 -3.13 1.30 14.63
CA LEU A 111 -1.90 1.15 13.86
C LEU A 111 -1.32 2.52 13.49
N MET A 112 -2.13 3.40 12.90
CA MET A 112 -1.68 4.73 12.49
C MET A 112 -1.21 5.59 13.66
N GLU A 113 -1.95 5.63 14.76
CA GLU A 113 -1.59 6.39 15.98
C GLU A 113 -0.27 5.89 16.58
N THR A 114 0.02 4.60 16.47
CA THR A 114 1.23 3.97 17.03
C THR A 114 2.42 4.06 16.08
N THR A 115 2.25 3.71 14.80
CA THR A 115 3.36 3.61 13.84
C THR A 115 3.76 4.97 13.30
N THR A 116 2.83 5.91 13.09
CA THR A 116 3.14 7.20 12.45
C THR A 116 4.23 7.99 13.20
N PRO A 117 4.17 8.16 14.53
CA PRO A 117 5.23 8.85 15.26
C PRO A 117 6.60 8.15 15.16
N LEU A 118 6.61 6.83 15.00
CA LEU A 118 7.83 6.01 14.95
C LEU A 118 8.46 5.98 13.55
N THR A 119 7.64 6.06 12.49
CA THR A 119 8.14 6.05 11.11
C THR A 119 8.38 7.45 10.55
N ARG A 120 7.71 8.48 11.08
CA ARG A 120 7.85 9.87 10.60
C ARG A 120 9.28 10.42 10.61
N PRO A 121 10.16 10.06 11.57
CA PRO A 121 11.54 10.57 11.59
C PRO A 121 12.38 10.25 10.35
N ILE A 122 11.97 9.32 9.47
CA ILE A 122 12.67 9.10 8.19
C ILE A 122 12.69 10.33 7.29
N PHE A 123 11.80 11.29 7.53
CA PHE A 123 11.72 12.55 6.80
C PHE A 123 12.43 13.70 7.52
N ASP A 124 13.05 13.45 8.67
CA ASP A 124 13.79 14.47 9.40
C ASP A 124 14.94 15.01 8.53
N GLY A 125 15.09 16.34 8.49
CA GLY A 125 16.06 17.01 7.63
C GLY A 125 15.52 17.40 6.25
N SER A 126 14.31 16.99 5.87
CA SER A 126 13.62 17.51 4.68
C SER A 126 12.65 18.65 5.04
N THR A 127 12.63 19.66 4.18
CA THR A 127 11.66 20.77 4.21
C THR A 127 10.30 20.34 3.66
N PRO A 128 9.20 21.02 4.02
CA PRO A 128 7.88 20.77 3.41
C PRO A 128 7.90 20.90 1.88
N GLU A 129 8.67 21.82 1.33
CA GLU A 129 8.82 22.05 -0.10
C GLU A 129 9.51 20.88 -0.80
N GLU A 130 10.58 20.33 -0.22
CA GLU A 130 11.28 19.15 -0.75
C GLU A 130 10.36 17.93 -0.75
N LEU A 131 9.61 17.71 0.34
CA LEU A 131 8.63 16.61 0.42
C LEU A 131 7.52 16.77 -0.62
N ALA A 132 7.04 18.00 -0.86
CA ALA A 132 6.05 18.27 -1.90
C ALA A 132 6.61 18.03 -3.32
N ILE A 133 7.88 18.34 -3.56
CA ILE A 133 8.56 18.01 -4.83
C ILE A 133 8.68 16.50 -4.98
N ALA A 134 9.19 15.79 -3.98
CA ALA A 134 9.32 14.34 -3.99
C ALA A 134 7.98 13.65 -4.26
N HIS A 135 6.91 14.07 -3.57
CA HIS A 135 5.56 13.57 -3.80
C HIS A 135 5.11 13.77 -5.26
N ARG A 136 5.30 14.97 -5.84
CA ARG A 136 4.91 15.23 -7.24
C ARG A 136 5.68 14.36 -8.23
N VAL A 137 6.97 14.15 -8.00
CA VAL A 137 7.81 13.29 -8.85
C VAL A 137 7.32 11.84 -8.77
N LEU A 138 7.16 11.29 -7.57
CA LEU A 138 6.69 9.91 -7.38
C LEU A 138 5.29 9.70 -7.96
N ALA A 139 4.36 10.65 -7.74
CA ALA A 139 3.03 10.60 -8.34
C ALA A 139 3.08 10.57 -9.88
N SER A 140 3.95 11.41 -10.47
CA SER A 140 4.15 11.44 -11.92
C SER A 140 4.74 10.13 -12.46
N VAL A 141 5.67 9.52 -11.73
CA VAL A 141 6.25 8.20 -12.08
C VAL A 141 5.17 7.13 -12.07
N ILE A 142 4.34 7.07 -11.01
CA ILE A 142 3.23 6.12 -10.89
C ILE A 142 2.25 6.27 -12.06
N GLU A 143 1.83 7.49 -12.36
CA GLU A 143 0.90 7.76 -13.45
C GLU A 143 1.47 7.33 -14.82
N ARG A 144 2.71 7.74 -15.13
CA ARG A 144 3.36 7.43 -16.41
C ARG A 144 3.63 5.93 -16.56
N ALA A 145 4.06 5.25 -15.50
CA ALA A 145 4.24 3.81 -15.50
C ALA A 145 2.91 3.08 -15.77
N GLY A 146 1.81 3.55 -15.17
CA GLY A 146 0.47 3.02 -15.44
C GLY A 146 0.03 3.16 -16.90
N LYS A 147 0.27 4.35 -17.50
CA LYS A 147 -0.01 4.60 -18.93
C LYS A 147 0.82 3.68 -19.83
N LEU A 148 2.15 3.68 -19.65
CA LEU A 148 3.06 2.86 -20.44
C LEU A 148 2.73 1.37 -20.37
N ARG A 149 2.40 0.84 -19.20
CA ARG A 149 1.99 -0.56 -19.04
C ARG A 149 0.71 -0.86 -19.83
N THR A 150 -0.24 0.06 -19.85
CA THR A 150 -1.49 -0.10 -20.61
C THR A 150 -1.22 -0.11 -22.12
N ASP A 151 -0.29 0.71 -22.58
CA ASP A 151 0.07 0.80 -24.01
C ASP A 151 0.84 -0.44 -24.48
N LEU A 152 1.69 -1.03 -23.63
CA LEU A 152 2.37 -2.30 -23.91
C LEU A 152 1.39 -3.45 -24.17
N VAL A 153 0.25 -3.47 -23.48
CA VAL A 153 -0.79 -4.52 -23.65
C VAL A 153 -1.64 -4.30 -24.92
N LYS A 154 -1.62 -3.10 -25.50
CA LYS A 154 -2.38 -2.75 -26.72
C LYS A 154 -1.61 -2.94 -28.02
N THR A 155 -0.31 -3.26 -27.95
CA THR A 155 0.51 -3.47 -29.14
C THR A 155 0.36 -4.94 -29.60
N PRO A 156 -0.06 -5.20 -30.86
CA PRO A 156 -0.31 -6.56 -31.37
C PRO A 156 0.96 -7.41 -31.50
#